data_AF-A0A967WDG2-F1
#
_entry.id   AF-A0A967WDG2-F1
#
_cell.length_a   1.000
_cell.length_b   1.000
_cell.length_c   1.000
_cell.angle_alpha   90.00
_cell.angle_beta   90.00
_cell.angle_gamma   90.00
#
_symmetry.space_group_name_H-M   'P 1'
#
loop_
_entity.id
_entity.type
_entity.pdbx_description
1 polymer ?
#
loop_
_entity_poly.entity_id
_entity_poly.type
_entity_poly.pdbx_seq_one_letter_code
_entity_poly.pdbx_strand_id
1 'polypeptide(L)'
;MQDIFWVLSHIQLPDIVDILLVSVLFYALFFLAQGTQAVQLLRGMVMVILTAFLASQILPFKGFSWLIRTALPALLVAIPVVFQPELRRALERLGRTGSFLARYQQDEVVEEMVDEVARAAHRLASQRHGALIVFERETGLQEYVETGVPIDADVKAELLRTIF
;
A
#
# COMPACT_ATOMS: atom_id res chain seq x y z
N MET A 1 -12.92 -16.19 35.71
CA MET A 1 -12.09 -17.38 35.35
C MET A 1 -12.93 -18.61 34.95
N GLN A 2 -14.24 -18.63 35.22
CA GLN A 2 -15.12 -19.73 34.78
C GLN A 2 -15.60 -19.58 33.31
N ASP A 3 -15.60 -18.35 32.77
CA ASP A 3 -16.10 -18.05 31.43
C ASP A 3 -15.19 -18.56 30.30
N ILE A 4 -13.87 -18.58 30.52
CA ILE A 4 -12.88 -19.02 29.52
C ILE A 4 -13.00 -20.53 29.27
N PHE A 5 -13.24 -21.32 30.33
CA PHE A 5 -13.42 -22.77 30.23
C PHE A 5 -14.74 -23.14 29.56
N TRP A 6 -15.79 -22.32 29.72
CA TRP A 6 -17.07 -22.50 29.06
C TRP A 6 -16.98 -22.24 27.56
N VAL A 7 -16.30 -21.15 27.15
CA VAL A 7 -16.03 -20.84 25.75
C VAL A 7 -15.19 -21.94 25.09
N LEU A 8 -14.13 -22.42 25.75
CA LEU A 8 -13.29 -23.49 25.21
C LEU A 8 -14.03 -24.83 25.02
N SER A 9 -15.02 -25.11 25.87
CA SER A 9 -15.82 -26.34 25.81
C SER A 9 -16.90 -26.35 24.71
N HIS A 10 -17.21 -25.19 24.13
CA HIS A 10 -18.22 -25.01 23.09
C HIS A 10 -17.62 -24.66 21.71
N ILE A 11 -16.29 -24.68 21.56
CA ILE A 11 -15.65 -24.43 20.26
C ILE A 11 -16.03 -25.56 19.30
N GLN A 12 -16.85 -25.23 18.33
CA GLN A 12 -17.22 -26.13 17.24
C GLN A 12 -16.21 -26.00 16.10
N LEU A 13 -16.15 -27.00 15.23
CA LEU A 13 -15.29 -26.98 14.03
C LEU A 13 -15.50 -25.72 13.15
N PRO A 14 -16.73 -25.18 12.99
CA PRO A 14 -16.96 -23.91 12.31
C PRO A 14 -16.27 -22.70 12.95
N ASP A 15 -16.18 -22.64 14.28
CA ASP A 15 -15.53 -21.52 14.99
C ASP A 15 -14.03 -21.50 14.71
N ILE A 16 -13.41 -22.68 14.58
CA ILE A 16 -11.99 -22.81 14.22
C ILE A 16 -11.77 -22.31 12.79
N VAL A 17 -12.65 -22.70 11.85
CA VAL A 17 -12.58 -22.26 10.45
C VAL A 17 -12.79 -20.75 10.36
N ASP A 18 -13.73 -20.19 11.12
CA ASP A 18 -14.00 -18.75 11.14
C ASP A 18 -12.81 -17.97 11.71
N ILE A 19 -12.26 -18.40 12.85
CA ILE A 19 -11.05 -17.78 13.43
C ILE A 19 -9.88 -17.85 12.45
N LEU A 20 -9.70 -18.98 11.76
CA LEU A 20 -8.63 -19.13 10.77
C LEU A 20 -8.85 -18.22 9.55
N LEU A 21 -10.08 -18.12 9.06
CA LEU A 21 -10.44 -17.24 7.95
C LEU A 21 -10.22 -15.77 8.32
N VAL A 22 -10.72 -15.33 9.48
CA VAL A 22 -10.54 -13.97 10.00
C VAL A 22 -9.06 -13.68 10.24
N SER A 23 -8.31 -14.64 10.79
CA SER A 23 -6.87 -14.48 11.02
C SER A 23 -6.10 -14.31 9.71
N VAL A 24 -6.39 -15.11 8.68
CA VAL A 24 -5.79 -14.98 7.35
C VAL A 24 -6.16 -13.64 6.72
N LEU A 25 -7.43 -13.21 6.83
CA LEU A 25 -7.89 -11.92 6.35
C LEU A 25 -7.10 -10.77 6.99
N PHE A 26 -7.03 -10.72 8.32
CA PHE A 26 -6.28 -9.69 9.04
C PHE A 26 -4.78 -9.76 8.75
N TYR A 27 -4.22 -10.96 8.69
CA TYR A 27 -2.81 -11.16 8.33
C TYR A 27 -2.52 -10.56 6.94
N ALA A 28 -3.34 -10.86 5.94
CA ALA A 28 -3.21 -10.30 4.60
C ALA A 28 -3.37 -8.77 4.61
N LEU A 29 -4.30 -8.24 5.40
CA LEU A 29 -4.54 -6.81 5.53
C LEU A 29 -3.36 -6.09 6.19
N PHE A 30 -2.76 -6.67 7.23
CA PHE A 30 -1.54 -6.16 7.86
C PHE A 30 -0.33 -6.26 6.93
N PHE A 31 -0.18 -7.37 6.21
CA PHE A 31 0.89 -7.57 5.24
C PHE A 31 0.81 -6.53 4.11
N LEU A 32 -0.41 -6.27 3.59
CA LEU A 32 -0.63 -5.24 2.56
C LEU A 32 -0.36 -3.83 3.07
N ALA A 33 -0.65 -3.57 4.35
CA ALA A 33 -0.40 -2.29 4.98
C ALA A 33 1.10 -2.07 5.31
N GLN A 34 1.87 -3.15 5.49
CA GLN A 34 3.27 -3.10 5.92
C GLN A 34 4.14 -2.36 4.90
N GLY A 35 4.92 -1.38 5.37
CA GLY A 35 5.81 -0.58 4.52
C GLY A 35 5.16 0.67 3.91
N THR A 36 3.87 0.91 4.14
CA THR A 36 3.21 2.16 3.73
C THR A 36 3.42 3.27 4.77
N GLN A 37 3.65 4.51 4.32
CA GLN A 37 3.67 5.68 5.21
C GLN A 37 2.33 5.85 5.95
N ALA A 38 1.23 5.38 5.35
CA ALA A 38 -0.10 5.36 5.95
C ALA A 38 -0.14 4.60 7.29
N VAL A 39 0.61 3.49 7.46
CA VAL A 39 0.65 2.77 8.75
C VAL A 39 1.29 3.59 9.86
N GLN A 40 2.31 4.38 9.55
CA GLN A 40 2.97 5.24 10.54
C GLN A 40 2.02 6.36 10.99
N LEU A 41 1.31 6.97 10.04
CA LEU A 41 0.26 7.96 10.32
C LEU A 41 -0.89 7.35 11.14
N LEU A 42 -1.33 6.13 10.79
CA LEU A 42 -2.42 5.44 11.47
C LEU A 42 -2.04 5.06 12.90
N ARG A 43 -0.81 4.56 13.13
CA ARG A 43 -0.27 4.34 14.48
C ARG A 43 -0.19 5.63 15.30
N GLY A 44 0.29 6.71 14.70
CA GLY A 44 0.33 8.03 15.35
C GLY A 44 -1.07 8.51 15.74
N MET A 45 -2.04 8.37 14.82
CA MET A 45 -3.43 8.75 15.04
C MET A 45 -4.08 7.94 16.16
N VAL A 46 -3.94 6.61 16.12
CA VAL A 46 -4.45 5.72 17.16
C VAL A 46 -3.84 6.06 18.51
N MET A 47 -2.53 6.33 18.56
CA MET A 47 -1.83 6.70 19.80
C MET A 47 -2.36 8.02 20.37
N VAL A 48 -2.56 9.04 19.54
CA VAL A 48 -3.14 10.34 19.94
C VAL A 48 -4.57 10.17 20.44
N ILE A 49 -5.40 9.40 19.73
CA ILE A 49 -6.79 9.16 20.13
C ILE A 49 -6.87 8.42 21.47
N LEU A 50 -6.07 7.35 21.64
CA LEU A 50 -6.02 6.56 22.88
C LEU A 50 -5.54 7.40 24.06
N THR A 51 -4.47 8.16 23.88
CA THR A 51 -3.95 9.02 24.96
C THR A 51 -4.92 10.14 25.31
N ALA A 52 -5.55 10.79 24.32
CA ALA A 52 -6.59 11.78 24.57
C ALA A 52 -7.82 11.19 25.28
N PHE A 53 -8.27 10.01 24.86
CA PHE A 53 -9.40 9.33 25.49
C PHE A 53 -9.09 8.94 26.94
N LEU A 54 -7.92 8.34 27.21
CA LEU A 54 -7.50 7.99 28.55
C LEU A 54 -7.33 9.24 29.43
N ALA A 55 -6.73 10.31 28.91
CA ALA A 55 -6.57 11.57 29.63
C ALA A 55 -7.93 12.20 30.01
N SER A 56 -8.95 12.09 29.16
CA SER A 56 -10.29 12.61 29.47
C SER A 56 -11.02 11.83 30.56
N GLN A 57 -10.65 10.56 30.81
CA GLN A 57 -11.23 9.76 31.90
C GLN A 57 -10.62 10.11 33.26
N ILE A 58 -9.37 10.58 33.28
CA ILE A 58 -8.59 10.82 34.51
C ILE A 58 -8.72 12.28 34.96
N LEU A 59 -8.87 13.25 34.04
CA LEU A 59 -9.00 14.67 34.37
C LEU A 59 -10.38 15.21 33.95
N PRO A 60 -11.14 15.88 34.84
CA PRO A 60 -12.50 16.37 34.59
C PRO A 60 -12.52 17.65 33.73
N PHE A 61 -11.81 17.65 32.61
CA PHE A 61 -11.76 18.77 31.67
C PHE A 61 -13.01 18.78 30.78
N LYS A 62 -13.97 19.66 31.11
CA LYS A 62 -15.22 19.83 30.37
C LYS A 62 -14.99 20.27 28.91
N GLY A 63 -14.08 21.22 28.68
CA GLY A 63 -13.76 21.72 27.33
C GLY A 63 -13.07 20.66 26.45
N PHE A 64 -12.10 19.93 27.00
CA PHE A 64 -11.40 18.87 26.27
C PHE A 64 -12.33 17.69 25.95
N SER A 65 -13.17 17.28 26.90
CA SER A 65 -14.16 16.23 26.66
C SER A 65 -15.19 16.62 25.59
N TRP A 66 -15.60 17.89 25.56
CA TRP A 66 -16.47 18.42 24.51
C TRP A 66 -15.78 18.41 23.13
N LEU A 67 -14.52 18.83 23.06
CA LEU A 67 -13.73 18.82 21.83
C LEU A 67 -13.60 17.40 21.28
N ILE A 68 -13.22 16.42 22.11
CA ILE A 68 -13.05 15.02 21.71
C ILE A 68 -14.38 14.41 21.23
N ARG A 69 -15.49 14.63 21.96
CA ARG A 69 -16.82 14.13 21.56
C ARG A 69 -17.31 14.70 20.23
N THR A 70 -16.91 15.93 19.90
CA THR A 70 -17.31 16.60 18.66
C THR A 70 -16.37 16.24 17.50
N ALA A 71 -15.07 16.13 17.77
CA ALA A 71 -14.05 15.83 16.77
C ALA A 71 -14.01 14.35 16.35
N LEU A 72 -14.25 13.41 17.28
CA LEU A 72 -14.18 11.97 16.98
C LEU A 72 -15.11 11.52 15.83
N PRO A 73 -16.40 11.90 15.80
CA PRO A 73 -17.28 11.56 14.68
C PRO A 73 -16.81 12.15 13.35
N ALA A 74 -16.35 13.41 13.35
CA ALA A 74 -15.81 14.06 12.16
C ALA A 74 -14.54 13.36 11.65
N LEU A 75 -13.67 12.93 12.56
CA LEU A 75 -12.44 12.21 12.24
C LEU A 75 -12.72 10.82 11.65
N LEU A 76 -13.73 10.11 12.16
CA LEU A 76 -14.19 8.83 11.61
C LEU A 76 -14.61 8.92 10.13
N VAL A 77 -15.20 10.04 9.73
CA VAL A 77 -15.57 10.32 8.33
C VAL A 77 -14.38 10.85 7.54
N ALA A 78 -13.55 11.70 8.14
CA ALA A 78 -12.40 12.32 7.47
C ALA A 78 -11.32 11.29 7.10
N ILE A 79 -11.09 10.26 7.94
CA ILE A 79 -10.06 9.23 7.71
C ILE A 79 -10.28 8.54 6.34
N PRO A 80 -11.41 7.90 6.03
CA PRO A 80 -11.64 7.31 4.71
C PRO A 80 -11.53 8.28 3.53
N VAL A 81 -11.92 9.55 3.73
CA VAL A 81 -11.86 10.59 2.68
C VAL A 81 -10.41 10.99 2.39
N VAL A 82 -9.60 11.19 3.43
CA VAL A 82 -8.17 11.52 3.29
C VAL A 82 -7.40 10.33 2.72
N PHE A 83 -7.72 9.11 3.17
CA PHE A 83 -7.11 7.87 2.68
C PHE A 83 -7.78 7.30 1.41
N GLN A 84 -8.65 8.07 0.74
CA GLN A 84 -9.33 7.62 -0.46
C GLN A 84 -8.34 7.19 -1.57
N PRO A 85 -7.23 7.90 -1.85
CA PRO A 85 -6.26 7.50 -2.86
C PRO A 85 -5.60 6.14 -2.55
N GLU A 86 -5.27 5.89 -1.28
CA GLU A 86 -4.63 4.64 -0.84
C GLU A 86 -5.61 3.47 -0.92
N LEU A 87 -6.86 3.66 -0.49
CA LEU A 87 -7.92 2.65 -0.60
C LEU A 87 -8.14 2.24 -2.06
N ARG A 88 -8.14 3.23 -2.96
CA ARG A 88 -8.25 2.98 -4.40
C ARG A 88 -7.07 2.14 -4.91
N ARG A 89 -5.83 2.51 -4.59
CA ARG A 89 -4.65 1.76 -5.03
C ARG A 89 -4.58 0.34 -4.46
N ALA A 90 -5.01 0.15 -3.21
CA ALA A 90 -5.07 -1.17 -2.60
C ALA A 90 -6.04 -2.09 -3.36
N LEU A 91 -7.21 -1.57 -3.74
CA LEU A 91 -8.19 -2.30 -4.56
C LEU A 91 -7.67 -2.57 -5.97
N GLU A 92 -7.00 -1.60 -6.59
CA GLU A 92 -6.36 -1.79 -7.91
C GLU A 92 -5.29 -2.90 -7.87
N ARG A 93 -4.47 -2.96 -6.80
CA ARG A 93 -3.47 -4.03 -6.61
C ARG A 93 -4.11 -5.39 -6.39
N LEU A 94 -5.18 -5.48 -5.59
CA LEU A 94 -5.94 -6.71 -5.38
C LEU A 94 -6.62 -7.20 -6.67
N GLY A 95 -7.08 -6.28 -7.53
CA GLY A 95 -7.62 -6.62 -8.85
C GLY A 95 -6.56 -7.12 -9.84
N ARG A 96 -5.29 -6.69 -9.69
CA ARG A 96 -4.18 -7.07 -10.57
C ARG A 96 -3.65 -8.49 -10.35
N THR A 97 -4.14 -9.20 -9.33
CA THR A 97 -3.84 -10.63 -9.06
C THR A 97 -4.30 -11.56 -10.21
N GLY A 98 -5.01 -11.06 -11.23
CA GLY A 98 -5.23 -11.80 -12.48
C GLY A 98 -3.96 -12.03 -13.34
N SER A 99 -2.85 -11.33 -13.07
CA SER A 99 -1.65 -11.37 -13.92
C SER A 99 -0.67 -12.52 -13.61
N PHE A 100 -0.95 -13.37 -12.62
CA PHE A 100 -0.08 -14.53 -12.33
C PHE A 100 -0.05 -15.58 -13.46
N LEU A 101 -1.01 -15.52 -14.39
CA LEU A 101 -1.05 -16.40 -15.57
C LEU A 101 -0.17 -15.93 -16.75
N ALA A 102 0.36 -14.70 -16.72
CA ALA A 102 1.17 -14.15 -17.83
C ALA A 102 2.67 -14.46 -17.74
N ARG A 103 3.10 -15.23 -16.72
CA ARG A 103 4.52 -15.45 -16.40
C ARG A 103 5.29 -16.29 -17.45
N TYR A 104 4.61 -16.94 -18.39
CA TYR A 104 5.27 -17.85 -19.36
C TYR A 104 5.58 -17.21 -20.73
N GLN A 105 5.08 -16.00 -21.02
CA GLN A 105 5.40 -15.24 -22.26
C GLN A 105 6.30 -14.02 -22.01
N GLN A 106 6.68 -13.77 -20.75
CA GLN A 106 7.37 -12.53 -20.35
C GLN A 106 8.89 -12.59 -20.46
N ASP A 107 9.52 -13.77 -20.43
CA ASP A 107 10.97 -13.87 -20.33
C ASP A 107 11.69 -13.31 -21.58
N GLU A 108 11.18 -13.60 -22.77
CA GLU A 108 11.79 -13.16 -24.05
C GLU A 108 11.67 -11.63 -24.24
N VAL A 109 10.53 -11.06 -23.87
CA VAL A 109 10.28 -9.60 -23.93
C VAL A 109 11.14 -8.85 -22.91
N VAL A 110 11.33 -9.44 -21.72
CA VAL A 110 12.20 -8.87 -20.68
C VAL A 110 13.66 -8.88 -21.11
N GLU A 111 14.12 -9.97 -21.73
CA GLU A 111 15.49 -10.08 -22.24
C GLU A 111 15.76 -9.04 -23.34
N GLU A 112 14.85 -8.88 -24.32
CA GLU A 112 14.99 -7.86 -25.36
C GLU A 112 15.02 -6.44 -24.77
N MET A 113 14.15 -6.14 -23.81
CA MET A 113 14.11 -4.84 -23.13
C MET A 113 15.44 -4.54 -22.41
N VAL A 114 16.00 -5.52 -21.72
CA VAL A 114 17.28 -5.36 -21.00
C VAL A 114 18.41 -5.04 -21.98
N ASP A 115 18.46 -5.74 -23.12
CA ASP A 115 19.47 -5.50 -24.15
C ASP A 115 19.36 -4.10 -24.78
N GLU A 116 18.15 -3.62 -25.06
CA GLU A 116 17.91 -2.27 -25.57
C GLU A 116 18.34 -1.19 -24.56
N VAL A 117 18.01 -1.35 -23.28
CA VAL A 117 18.42 -0.40 -22.24
C VAL A 117 19.94 -0.42 -22.04
N ALA A 118 20.57 -1.60 -22.02
CA ALA A 118 22.02 -1.72 -21.88
C ALA A 118 22.76 -1.03 -23.04
N ARG A 119 22.27 -1.20 -24.29
CA ARG A 119 22.80 -0.52 -25.47
C ARG A 119 22.64 1.00 -25.38
N ALA A 120 21.49 1.50 -24.92
CA ALA A 120 21.28 2.94 -24.71
C ALA A 120 22.22 3.50 -23.64
N ALA A 121 22.31 2.84 -22.48
CA ALA A 121 23.16 3.25 -21.37
C ALA A 121 24.65 3.30 -21.76
N HIS A 122 25.13 2.31 -22.52
CA HIS A 122 26.51 2.30 -23.01
C HIS A 122 26.81 3.51 -23.93
N ARG A 123 25.89 3.85 -24.83
CA ARG A 123 26.02 5.01 -25.73
C ARG A 123 25.91 6.34 -24.99
N LEU A 124 25.00 6.46 -24.04
CA LEU A 124 24.86 7.67 -23.21
C LEU A 124 26.11 7.89 -22.34
N ALA A 125 26.65 6.82 -21.76
CA ALA A 125 27.88 6.87 -20.96
C ALA A 125 29.10 7.30 -21.79
N SER A 126 29.26 6.78 -23.02
CA SER A 126 30.38 7.17 -23.90
C SER A 126 30.31 8.65 -24.30
N GLN A 127 29.11 9.21 -24.37
CA GLN A 127 28.85 10.63 -24.63
C GLN A 127 28.79 11.48 -23.36
N ARG A 128 29.01 10.89 -22.17
CA ARG A 128 28.88 11.55 -20.85
C ARG A 128 27.52 12.25 -20.63
N HIS A 129 26.45 11.70 -21.19
CA HIS A 129 25.08 12.15 -20.95
C HIS A 129 24.49 11.42 -19.73
N GLY A 130 23.88 12.18 -18.81
CA GLY A 130 23.23 11.63 -17.62
C GLY A 130 21.81 11.15 -17.94
N ALA A 131 21.44 9.98 -17.43
CA ALA A 131 20.11 9.42 -17.61
C ALA A 131 19.61 8.75 -16.33
N LEU A 132 18.30 8.81 -16.11
CA LEU A 132 17.61 8.13 -15.01
C LEU A 132 16.50 7.25 -15.59
N ILE A 133 16.73 5.94 -15.58
CA ILE A 133 15.79 4.95 -16.10
C ILE A 133 15.28 4.14 -14.90
N VAL A 134 13.96 4.12 -14.71
CA VAL A 134 13.30 3.45 -13.57
C VAL A 134 12.42 2.32 -14.10
N PHE A 135 12.54 1.15 -13.48
CA PHE A 135 11.75 -0.03 -13.83
C PHE A 135 10.67 -0.29 -12.78
N GLU A 136 9.40 -0.29 -13.20
CA GLU A 136 8.29 -0.74 -12.37
C GLU A 136 8.44 -2.25 -12.10
N ARG A 137 8.29 -2.67 -10.85
CA ARG A 137 8.28 -4.08 -10.43
C ARG A 137 6.91 -4.43 -9.87
N GLU A 138 6.84 -4.94 -8.65
CA GLU A 138 5.57 -5.28 -7.99
C GLU A 138 4.84 -4.03 -7.48
N THR A 139 5.60 -3.04 -7.02
CA THR A 139 5.06 -1.75 -6.59
C THR A 139 4.83 -0.88 -7.81
N GLY A 140 3.56 -0.62 -8.14
CA GLY A 140 3.19 0.29 -9.22
C GLY A 140 3.69 1.72 -9.00
N LEU A 141 4.16 2.37 -10.06
CA LEU A 141 4.76 3.71 -10.02
C LEU A 141 3.86 4.80 -10.62
N GLN A 142 2.55 4.52 -10.78
CA GLN A 142 1.60 5.36 -11.50
C GLN A 142 1.61 6.84 -11.08
N GLU A 143 1.73 7.13 -9.78
CA GLU A 143 1.80 8.51 -9.27
C GLU A 143 2.96 9.31 -9.84
N TYR A 144 4.11 8.65 -10.04
CA TYR A 144 5.29 9.28 -10.61
C TYR A 144 5.13 9.43 -12.12
N VAL A 145 4.56 8.42 -12.79
CA VAL A 145 4.29 8.44 -14.24
C VAL A 145 3.30 9.56 -14.60
N GLU A 146 2.27 9.80 -13.80
CA GLU A 146 1.26 10.86 -14.02
C GLU A 146 1.85 12.28 -13.99
N THR A 147 3.02 12.48 -13.37
CA THR A 147 3.72 13.78 -13.39
C THR A 147 4.56 14.01 -14.64
N GLY A 148 4.79 12.96 -15.43
CA GLY A 148 5.58 12.99 -16.65
C GLY A 148 4.77 13.21 -17.93
N VAL A 149 5.44 13.06 -19.07
CA VAL A 149 4.78 13.03 -20.39
C VAL A 149 4.59 11.57 -20.81
N PRO A 150 3.35 11.11 -21.05
CA PRO A 150 3.10 9.74 -21.50
C PRO A 150 3.61 9.56 -22.93
N ILE A 151 4.44 8.55 -23.15
CA ILE A 151 5.01 8.23 -24.48
C ILE A 151 4.36 6.96 -25.05
N ASP A 152 4.07 5.96 -24.20
CA ASP A 152 3.47 4.67 -24.56
C ASP A 152 4.11 4.03 -25.81
N ALA A 153 5.43 3.78 -25.72
CA ALA A 153 6.23 3.26 -26.82
C ALA A 153 7.06 2.05 -26.41
N ASP A 154 7.40 1.22 -27.40
CA ASP A 154 8.32 0.11 -27.23
C ASP A 154 9.72 0.61 -26.81
N VAL A 155 10.36 -0.14 -25.93
CA VAL A 155 11.71 0.19 -25.44
C VAL A 155 12.73 -0.09 -26.53
N LYS A 156 13.25 0.97 -27.15
CA LYS A 156 14.33 0.91 -28.16
C LYS A 156 15.47 1.85 -27.77
N ALA A 157 16.71 1.46 -28.03
CA ALA A 157 17.89 2.22 -27.65
C ALA A 157 17.92 3.62 -28.30
N GLU A 158 17.42 3.74 -29.52
CA GLU A 158 17.31 5.00 -30.26
C GLU A 158 16.31 5.96 -29.61
N LEU A 159 15.20 5.44 -29.08
CA LEU A 159 14.20 6.25 -28.39
C LEU A 159 14.75 6.77 -27.05
N LEU A 160 15.39 5.90 -26.26
CA LEU A 160 15.99 6.28 -24.98
C LEU A 160 17.05 7.37 -25.14
N ARG A 161 17.87 7.28 -26.20
CA ARG A 161 18.85 8.31 -26.56
C ARG A 161 18.26 9.62 -27.09
N THR A 162 16.98 9.63 -27.43
CA THR A 162 16.28 10.83 -27.86
C THR A 162 15.65 11.55 -26.67
N ILE A 163 15.25 10.79 -25.65
CA ILE A 163 14.67 11.31 -24.40
C ILE A 163 15.75 11.98 -23.52
N PHE A 164 16.93 11.36 -23.42
CA PHE A 164 18.09 11.85 -22.64
C PHE A 164 19.15 12.46 -23.55
#